data_AF-A0A6G8FKT8-F1
#
_entry.id   AF-A0A6G8FKT8-F1
#
_cell.length_a   1.000
_cell.length_b   1.000
_cell.length_c   1.000
_cell.angle_alpha   90.00
_cell.angle_beta   90.00
_cell.angle_gamma   90.00
#
_symmetry.space_group_name_H-M   'P 1'
#
loop_
_entity.id
_entity.type
_entity.pdbx_description
1 polymer ?
#
loop_
_entity_poly.entity_id
_entity_poly.type
_entity_poly.pdbx_seq_one_letter_code
_entity_poly.pdbx_strand_id
1 'polypeptide(L)'
;MEGPGDVVVYLQSGNFGDPEPLWSSLESFPQQSWIEVNTHTHANWVFSAPGIYLVDIQFDAELNTGEAVTAQGTLRFAVGDATDPAPAFTMTSQPHDTSAQDGDTAKAQDGSIAEPEAGANTLAIVVWCVVGVIALALIAAVIIAMAASRRAKARAFAAREPQTDLPNPIEKADTV
;
A
#
# COMPACT_ATOMS: atom_id res chain seq x y z
N MET A 1 18.51 -9.48 -7.04
CA MET A 1 19.45 -8.38 -6.72
C MET A 1 20.87 -8.89 -6.86
N GLU A 2 21.81 -8.00 -7.15
CA GLU A 2 23.23 -8.29 -7.29
C GLU A 2 24.05 -7.21 -6.59
N GLY A 3 25.13 -7.60 -5.93
CA GLY A 3 26.01 -6.66 -5.24
C GLY A 3 26.90 -7.34 -4.21
N PRO A 4 27.86 -6.61 -3.62
CA PRO A 4 28.85 -7.16 -2.70
C PRO A 4 28.35 -7.40 -1.26
N GLY A 5 27.11 -7.04 -0.94
CA GLY A 5 26.55 -7.20 0.38
C GLY A 5 25.02 -7.23 0.36
N ASP A 6 24.44 -7.05 1.53
CA ASP A 6 23.00 -7.07 1.78
C ASP A 6 22.40 -5.68 1.66
N VAL A 7 21.11 -5.65 1.29
CA VAL A 7 20.33 -4.42 1.17
C VAL A 7 19.03 -4.57 1.96
N VAL A 8 18.72 -3.57 2.78
CA VAL A 8 17.46 -3.47 3.52
C VAL A 8 16.81 -2.13 3.23
N VAL A 9 15.50 -2.16 2.97
CA VAL A 9 14.67 -0.98 2.70
C VAL A 9 13.59 -0.90 3.76
N TYR A 10 13.42 0.27 4.38
CA TYR A 10 12.42 0.48 5.43
C TYR A 10 11.86 1.90 5.42
N LEU A 11 10.65 2.06 5.94
CA LEU A 11 10.06 3.36 6.25
C LEU A 11 10.39 3.73 7.70
N GLN A 12 10.78 4.99 7.92
CA GLN A 12 10.91 5.53 9.27
C GLN A 12 9.77 6.51 9.50
N SER A 13 8.84 6.15 10.39
CA SER A 13 7.86 7.11 10.86
C SER A 13 8.57 8.21 11.65
N GLY A 14 8.29 9.48 11.36
CA GLY A 14 8.90 10.65 12.00
C GLY A 14 8.60 10.82 13.50
N ASN A 15 7.99 9.81 14.13
CA ASN A 15 7.55 9.78 15.52
C ASN A 15 8.48 8.96 16.43
N PHE A 16 9.74 8.73 16.03
CA PHE A 16 10.71 7.87 16.73
C PHE A 16 10.22 6.43 16.98
N GLY A 17 9.22 5.96 16.22
CA GLY A 17 8.80 4.56 16.22
C GLY A 17 9.85 3.65 15.60
N ASP A 18 9.62 2.34 15.72
CA ASP A 18 10.46 1.34 15.07
C ASP A 18 10.44 1.49 13.54
N PRO A 19 11.55 1.16 12.86
CA PRO A 19 11.57 1.01 11.42
C PRO A 19 10.49 0.03 10.94
N GLU A 20 9.80 0.37 9.86
CA GLU A 20 8.88 -0.52 9.16
C GLU A 20 9.58 -1.13 7.94
N PRO A 21 9.99 -2.41 7.99
CA PRO A 21 10.68 -3.04 6.86
C PRO A 21 9.75 -3.15 5.65
N LEU A 22 10.24 -2.72 4.49
CA LEU A 22 9.56 -2.91 3.21
C LEU A 22 10.13 -4.11 2.45
N TRP A 23 11.44 -4.29 2.51
CA TRP A 23 12.14 -5.30 1.73
C TRP A 23 13.53 -5.57 2.32
N SER A 24 13.98 -6.83 2.24
CA SER A 24 15.32 -7.23 2.71
C SER A 24 15.91 -8.33 1.84
N SER A 25 17.16 -8.19 1.42
CA SER A 25 17.87 -9.24 0.68
C SER A 25 18.19 -10.49 1.51
N LEU A 26 18.10 -10.37 2.84
CA LEU A 26 18.32 -11.47 3.79
C LEU A 26 17.11 -12.39 3.90
N GLU A 27 15.94 -11.94 3.45
CA GLU A 27 14.68 -12.66 3.51
C GLU A 27 14.39 -13.39 2.19
N SER A 28 13.54 -14.41 2.25
CA SER A 28 13.17 -15.17 1.06
C SER A 28 12.36 -14.34 0.06
N PHE A 29 12.53 -14.61 -1.23
CA PHE A 29 11.78 -13.97 -2.32
C PHE A 29 10.59 -14.85 -2.78
N PRO A 30 9.53 -14.26 -3.36
CA PRO A 30 9.30 -12.83 -3.57
C PRO A 30 8.82 -12.11 -2.29
N GLN A 31 9.10 -10.80 -2.21
CA GLN A 31 8.58 -9.91 -1.17
C GLN A 31 7.73 -8.83 -1.84
N GLN A 32 6.59 -8.49 -1.24
CA GLN A 32 5.67 -7.49 -1.77
C GLN A 32 5.31 -6.48 -0.67
N SER A 33 5.24 -5.21 -1.07
CA SER A 33 4.77 -4.09 -0.26
C SER A 33 3.94 -3.17 -1.14
N TRP A 34 2.96 -2.45 -0.59
CA TRP A 34 2.15 -1.49 -1.34
C TRP A 34 2.38 -0.06 -0.84
N ILE A 35 2.05 0.90 -1.72
CA ILE A 35 2.04 2.33 -1.42
C ILE A 35 0.72 2.86 -1.97
N GLU A 36 0.01 3.67 -1.19
CA GLU A 36 -1.24 4.27 -1.67
C GLU A 36 -1.00 5.20 -2.87
N VAL A 37 -1.95 5.24 -3.80
CA VAL A 37 -1.92 6.16 -4.93
C VAL A 37 -1.90 7.61 -4.45
N ASN A 38 -1.17 8.46 -5.16
CA ASN A 38 -0.94 9.87 -4.81
C ASN A 38 -0.17 10.09 -3.50
N THR A 39 0.57 9.09 -3.01
CA THR A 39 1.45 9.22 -1.85
C THR A 39 2.88 9.54 -2.25
N HIS A 40 3.51 10.48 -1.54
CA HIS A 40 4.96 10.68 -1.57
C HIS A 40 5.56 10.10 -0.30
N THR A 41 6.39 9.06 -0.42
CA THR A 41 7.04 8.40 0.72
C THR A 41 8.56 8.45 0.57
N HIS A 42 9.24 8.57 1.71
CA HIS A 42 10.70 8.53 1.79
C HIS A 42 11.10 7.22 2.46
N ALA A 43 11.64 6.28 1.67
CA ALA A 43 12.24 5.07 2.18
C ALA A 43 13.72 5.27 2.51
N ASN A 44 14.18 4.59 3.54
CA ASN A 44 15.59 4.48 3.89
C ASN A 44 16.17 3.20 3.28
N TRP A 45 17.37 3.30 2.75
CA TRP A 45 18.10 2.20 2.13
C TRP A 45 19.40 1.99 2.90
N VAL A 46 19.67 0.76 3.30
CA VAL A 46 20.86 0.38 4.05
C VAL A 46 21.62 -0.68 3.26
N PHE A 47 22.92 -0.48 3.10
CA PHE A 47 23.83 -1.37 2.38
C PHE A 47 24.90 -1.86 3.35
N SER A 48 25.17 -3.17 3.39
CA SER A 48 26.14 -3.74 4.34
C SER A 48 27.60 -3.64 3.88
N ALA A 49 27.85 -3.33 2.60
CA ALA A 49 29.20 -3.21 2.04
C ALA A 49 29.28 -2.08 0.99
N PRO A 50 30.47 -1.50 0.75
CA PRO A 50 30.68 -0.59 -0.37
C PRO A 50 30.76 -1.35 -1.71
N GLY A 51 30.28 -0.72 -2.78
CA GLY A 51 30.38 -1.20 -4.16
C GLY A 51 29.15 -0.88 -5.00
N ILE A 52 29.06 -1.50 -6.18
CA ILE A 52 27.92 -1.32 -7.10
C ILE A 52 26.86 -2.39 -6.84
N TYR A 53 25.60 -1.96 -6.75
CA TYR A 53 24.43 -2.82 -6.55
C TYR A 53 23.44 -2.64 -7.69
N LEU A 54 22.85 -3.75 -8.14
CA LEU A 54 21.74 -3.79 -9.09
C LEU A 54 20.53 -4.40 -8.39
N VAL A 55 19.46 -3.61 -8.25
CA VAL A 55 18.22 -4.01 -7.58
C VAL A 55 17.10 -3.97 -8.58
N ASP A 56 16.64 -5.15 -8.99
CA ASP A 56 15.47 -5.29 -9.85
C ASP A 56 14.19 -5.06 -9.04
N ILE A 57 13.32 -4.22 -9.59
CA ILE A 57 12.05 -3.85 -8.99
C ILE A 57 10.93 -4.09 -9.99
N GLN A 58 9.79 -4.55 -9.47
CA GLN A 58 8.53 -4.67 -10.20
C GLN A 58 7.48 -3.81 -9.50
N PHE A 59 6.74 -3.03 -10.28
CA PHE A 59 5.55 -2.34 -9.84
C PHE A 59 4.34 -2.90 -10.58
N ASP A 60 3.37 -3.34 -9.82
CA ASP A 60 2.06 -3.74 -10.31
C ASP A 60 1.04 -2.66 -9.91
N ALA A 61 0.19 -2.27 -10.86
CA ALA A 61 -0.81 -1.23 -10.65
C ALA A 61 -2.09 -1.51 -11.45
N GLU A 62 -3.20 -0.95 -11.00
CA GLU A 62 -4.46 -0.89 -11.76
C GLU A 62 -4.67 0.54 -12.26
N LEU A 63 -4.86 0.70 -13.57
CA LEU A 63 -5.17 1.99 -14.18
C LEU A 63 -6.61 2.40 -13.88
N ASN A 64 -6.92 3.70 -14.01
CA ASN A 64 -8.30 4.20 -13.85
C ASN A 64 -9.31 3.59 -14.85
N THR A 65 -8.83 2.92 -15.88
CA THR A 65 -9.62 2.15 -16.85
C THR A 65 -10.00 0.74 -16.35
N GLY A 66 -9.45 0.29 -15.22
CA GLY A 66 -9.58 -1.06 -14.68
C GLY A 66 -8.56 -2.07 -15.24
N GLU A 67 -7.60 -1.61 -16.06
CA GLU A 67 -6.55 -2.45 -16.63
C GLU A 67 -5.41 -2.65 -15.64
N ALA A 68 -5.01 -3.92 -15.40
CA ALA A 68 -3.81 -4.24 -14.64
C ALA A 68 -2.57 -4.07 -15.52
N VAL A 69 -1.58 -3.35 -15.00
CA VAL A 69 -0.30 -3.09 -15.66
C VAL A 69 0.86 -3.44 -14.75
N THR A 70 1.93 -3.94 -15.37
CA THR A 70 3.19 -4.25 -14.69
C THR A 70 4.31 -3.44 -15.35
N ALA A 71 5.16 -2.83 -14.53
CA ALA A 71 6.39 -2.17 -14.95
C ALA A 71 7.58 -2.76 -14.20
N GLN A 72 8.67 -3.03 -14.90
CA GLN A 72 9.90 -3.55 -14.31
C GLN A 72 11.07 -2.62 -14.63
N GLY A 73 12.05 -2.57 -13.73
CA GLY A 73 13.28 -1.82 -13.94
C GLY A 73 14.37 -2.22 -12.96
N THR A 74 15.58 -1.75 -13.21
CA THR A 74 16.73 -1.99 -12.34
C THR A 74 17.22 -0.67 -11.77
N LEU A 75 17.17 -0.53 -10.45
CA LEU A 75 17.86 0.55 -9.73
C LEU A 75 19.33 0.18 -9.58
N ARG A 76 20.20 1.17 -9.75
CA ARG A 76 21.65 1.03 -9.68
C ARG A 76 22.20 1.95 -8.61
N PHE A 77 22.95 1.40 -7.67
CA PHE A 77 23.56 2.16 -6.60
C PHE A 77 25.08 2.01 -6.65
N ALA A 78 25.80 3.10 -6.44
CA ALA A 78 27.24 3.09 -6.15
C ALA A 78 27.42 3.56 -4.71
N VAL A 79 27.88 2.66 -3.84
CA VAL A 79 27.88 2.85 -2.39
C VAL A 79 29.32 2.97 -1.88
N GLY A 80 29.57 4.00 -1.07
CA GLY A 80 30.87 4.28 -0.46
C GLY A 80 31.77 5.19 -1.30
N ASP A 81 32.57 6.00 -0.61
CA ASP A 81 33.35 7.09 -1.22
C ASP A 81 34.37 6.64 -2.27
N ALA A 82 34.86 5.40 -2.17
CA ALA A 82 35.84 4.82 -3.08
C ALA A 82 35.21 4.12 -4.31
N THR A 83 33.89 4.03 -4.38
CA THR A 83 33.19 3.36 -5.47
C THR A 83 32.96 4.33 -6.63
N ASP A 84 33.61 4.09 -7.77
CA ASP A 84 33.33 4.82 -9.00
C ASP A 84 31.90 4.50 -9.49
N PRO A 85 31.01 5.49 -9.67
CA PRO A 85 29.66 5.26 -10.18
C PRO A 85 29.61 5.02 -11.68
N ALA A 86 30.63 5.39 -12.46
CA ALA A 86 30.60 5.33 -13.91
C ALA A 86 30.28 3.93 -14.48
N PRO A 87 30.85 2.82 -13.95
CA PRO A 87 30.54 1.48 -14.45
C PRO A 87 29.07 1.07 -14.23
N ALA A 88 28.38 1.63 -13.23
CA ALA A 88 27.01 1.23 -12.92
C ALA A 88 26.06 1.46 -14.11
N PHE A 89 26.24 2.55 -14.86
CA PHE A 89 25.37 2.94 -15.98
C PHE A 89 25.30 1.91 -17.12
N THR A 90 26.32 1.07 -17.27
CA THR A 90 26.35 0.04 -18.33
C THR A 90 26.11 -1.37 -17.81
N MET A 91 26.09 -1.56 -16.50
CA MET A 91 25.76 -2.86 -15.90
C MET A 91 24.30 -3.20 -16.10
N THR A 92 24.03 -4.48 -16.31
CA THR A 92 22.69 -5.05 -16.48
C THR A 92 22.53 -6.20 -15.51
N SER A 93 21.39 -6.27 -14.84
CA SER A 93 21.08 -7.35 -13.90
C SER A 93 20.84 -8.63 -14.69
N GLN A 94 21.33 -9.75 -14.19
CA GLN A 94 21.05 -11.05 -14.77
C GLN A 94 19.59 -11.42 -14.50
N PRO A 95 18.84 -11.90 -15.50
CA PRO A 95 17.50 -12.39 -15.30
C PRO A 95 17.51 -13.52 -14.25
N HIS A 96 16.77 -13.34 -13.17
CA HIS A 96 16.42 -14.43 -12.28
C HIS A 96 15.07 -14.99 -12.77
N ASP A 97 15.07 -16.22 -13.27
CA ASP A 97 13.85 -16.89 -13.74
C ASP A 97 12.86 -17.05 -12.58
N THR A 98 11.96 -16.07 -12.44
CA THR A 98 10.82 -16.17 -11.54
C THR A 98 9.68 -16.79 -12.34
N SER A 99 9.86 -18.04 -12.75
CA SER A 99 8.76 -18.81 -13.32
C SER A 99 7.80 -19.15 -12.18
N ALA A 100 6.86 -18.26 -11.92
CA ALA A 100 5.63 -18.60 -11.20
C ALA A 100 4.94 -19.69 -12.02
N GLN A 101 5.03 -20.92 -11.54
CA GLN A 101 4.35 -22.06 -12.10
C GLN A 101 2.87 -21.93 -11.75
N ASP A 102 2.13 -21.17 -12.56
CA ASP A 102 0.67 -21.20 -12.57
C ASP A 102 0.24 -22.58 -13.08
N GLY A 103 0.13 -23.50 -12.12
CA GLY A 103 -0.51 -24.79 -12.31
C GLY A 103 -2.02 -24.59 -12.41
N ASP A 104 -2.48 -24.12 -13.57
CA ASP A 104 -3.87 -24.29 -13.99
C ASP A 104 -4.13 -25.78 -14.24
N THR A 105 -4.67 -26.45 -13.23
CA THR A 105 -5.40 -27.71 -13.45
C THR A 105 -6.87 -27.48 -13.13
N ALA A 106 -7.57 -26.88 -14.09
CA ALA A 106 -9.00 -27.09 -14.26
C ALA A 106 -9.28 -28.59 -14.36
N LYS A 107 -10.02 -29.13 -13.38
CA LYS A 107 -10.75 -30.39 -13.57
C LYS A 107 -12.22 -30.16 -13.21
N ALA A 108 -13.02 -30.00 -14.25
CA ALA A 108 -14.47 -30.07 -14.19
C ALA A 108 -14.93 -31.52 -13.98
N GLN A 109 -15.93 -31.71 -13.13
CA GLN A 109 -16.89 -32.83 -13.07
C GLN A 109 -17.99 -32.39 -12.09
N ASP A 110 -19.02 -31.67 -12.56
CA ASP A 110 -20.32 -32.18 -13.02
C ASP A 110 -21.14 -32.95 -11.96
N GLY A 111 -22.15 -32.26 -11.43
CA GLY A 111 -23.51 -32.78 -11.23
C GLY A 111 -23.79 -33.76 -10.10
N SER A 112 -24.31 -33.26 -8.97
CA SER A 112 -25.52 -33.86 -8.36
C SER A 112 -26.18 -32.92 -7.34
N ILE A 113 -27.45 -32.62 -7.57
CA ILE A 113 -28.34 -31.90 -6.66
C ILE A 113 -28.80 -32.88 -5.58
N ALA A 114 -28.61 -32.52 -4.30
CA ALA A 114 -29.40 -33.08 -3.20
C ALA A 114 -29.63 -31.99 -2.14
N GLU A 115 -30.91 -31.67 -1.91
CA GLU A 115 -31.43 -30.83 -0.83
C GLU A 115 -31.16 -31.43 0.57
N PRO A 116 -31.29 -30.63 1.65
CA PRO A 116 -30.66 -30.95 2.93
C PRO A 116 -31.52 -31.89 3.78
N GLU A 117 -30.91 -32.98 4.26
CA GLU A 117 -31.49 -33.82 5.30
C GLU A 117 -31.29 -33.15 6.67
N ALA A 118 -32.42 -32.89 7.33
CA ALA A 118 -32.51 -32.31 8.67
C ALA A 118 -31.94 -33.30 9.72
N GLY A 119 -30.70 -33.07 10.14
CA GLY A 119 -30.10 -33.71 11.31
C GLY A 119 -29.96 -32.72 12.46
N ALA A 120 -30.88 -32.78 13.43
CA ALA A 120 -30.91 -31.88 14.58
C ALA A 120 -29.69 -32.08 15.50
N ASN A 121 -28.74 -31.14 15.46
CA ASN A 121 -27.71 -30.96 16.48
C ASN A 121 -27.91 -29.61 17.19
N THR A 122 -28.67 -29.65 18.30
CA THR A 122 -29.09 -28.51 19.14
C THR A 122 -27.96 -27.57 19.59
N LEU A 123 -26.70 -27.98 19.52
CA LEU A 123 -25.53 -27.14 19.81
C LEU A 123 -25.13 -26.21 18.65
N ALA A 124 -25.42 -26.56 17.39
CA ALA A 124 -25.06 -25.71 16.24
C ALA A 124 -25.95 -24.46 16.14
N ILE A 125 -27.22 -24.57 16.52
CA ILE A 125 -28.18 -23.45 16.47
C ILE A 125 -27.80 -22.34 17.45
N VAL A 126 -27.37 -22.69 18.67
CA VAL A 126 -26.97 -21.70 19.69
C VAL A 126 -25.71 -20.94 19.25
N VAL A 127 -24.73 -21.62 18.64
CA VAL A 127 -23.53 -20.98 18.11
C VAL A 127 -23.87 -19.99 16.99
N TRP A 128 -24.74 -20.38 16.06
CA TRP A 128 -25.19 -19.49 14.98
C TRP A 128 -26.02 -18.31 15.47
N CYS A 129 -26.84 -18.47 16.52
CA CYS A 129 -27.55 -17.34 17.14
C CYS A 129 -26.58 -16.34 17.78
N VAL A 130 -25.54 -16.81 18.49
CA VAL A 130 -24.54 -15.91 19.10
C VAL A 130 -23.74 -15.17 18.02
N VAL A 131 -23.33 -15.86 16.95
CA VAL A 131 -22.62 -15.24 15.81
C VAL A 131 -23.52 -14.20 15.12
N GLY A 132 -24.80 -14.50 14.93
CA GLY A 132 -25.76 -13.54 14.34
C GLY A 132 -25.96 -12.28 15.18
N VAL A 133 -26.04 -12.42 16.50
CA VAL A 133 -26.17 -11.27 17.42
C VAL A 133 -24.90 -10.40 17.42
N ILE A 134 -23.72 -11.01 17.40
CA ILE A 134 -22.44 -10.28 17.32
C ILE A 134 -22.35 -9.53 15.99
N ALA A 135 -22.71 -10.17 14.87
CA ALA A 135 -22.71 -9.52 13.56
C ALA A 135 -23.66 -8.31 13.51
N LEU A 136 -24.88 -8.45 14.06
CA LEU A 136 -25.84 -7.35 14.17
C LEU A 136 -25.34 -6.19 15.05
N ALA A 137 -24.68 -6.49 16.17
CA ALA A 137 -24.10 -5.48 17.05
C ALA A 137 -22.96 -4.70 16.37
N LEU A 138 -22.10 -5.39 15.60
CA LEU A 138 -21.02 -4.76 14.83
C LEU A 138 -21.57 -3.87 13.72
N ILE A 139 -22.59 -4.32 12.99
CA ILE A 139 -23.26 -3.51 11.95
C ILE A 139 -23.88 -2.26 12.57
N ALA A 140 -24.58 -2.38 13.71
CA ALA A 140 -25.15 -1.24 14.40
C ALA A 140 -24.07 -0.24 14.86
N ALA A 141 -22.95 -0.72 15.40
CA ALA A 141 -21.83 0.13 15.82
C ALA A 141 -21.22 0.92 14.65
N VAL A 142 -21.05 0.28 13.48
CA VAL A 142 -20.54 0.94 12.26
C VAL A 142 -21.53 2.01 11.76
N ILE A 143 -22.83 1.73 11.77
CA ILE A 143 -23.86 2.71 11.39
C ILE A 143 -23.85 3.91 12.34
N ILE A 144 -23.75 3.68 13.65
CA ILE A 144 -23.68 4.75 14.66
C ILE A 144 -22.42 5.61 14.47
N ALA A 145 -21.26 4.99 14.24
CA ALA A 145 -20.00 5.69 13.99
C ALA A 145 -20.05 6.55 12.70
N MET A 146 -20.64 6.01 11.62
CA MET A 146 -20.86 6.77 10.38
C MET A 146 -21.83 7.94 10.59
N ALA A 147 -22.89 7.77 11.37
CA ALA A 147 -23.83 8.87 11.67
C ALA A 147 -23.18 9.97 12.54
N ALA A 148 -22.37 9.60 13.53
CA ALA A 148 -21.64 10.55 14.38
C ALA A 148 -20.60 11.35 13.59
N SER A 149 -19.83 10.70 12.70
CA SER A 149 -18.83 11.37 11.87
C SER A 149 -19.43 12.33 10.83
N ARG A 150 -20.61 12.00 10.26
CA ARG A 150 -21.36 12.91 9.39
C ARG A 150 -21.82 14.18 10.12
N ARG A 151 -22.29 14.04 11.37
CA ARG A 151 -22.71 15.18 12.21
C ARG A 151 -21.53 16.08 12.61
N ALA A 152 -20.36 15.50 12.88
CA ALA A 152 -19.15 16.26 13.17
C ALA A 152 -18.69 17.08 11.96
N LYS A 153 -18.70 16.49 10.76
CA LYS A 153 -18.34 17.17 9.51
C LYS A 153 -19.32 18.31 9.15
N ALA A 154 -20.62 18.14 9.37
CA ALA A 154 -21.62 19.18 9.12
C ALA A 154 -21.44 20.42 10.03
N ARG A 155 -21.04 20.22 11.29
CA ARG A 155 -20.73 21.32 12.23
C ARG A 155 -19.46 22.08 11.86
N ALA A 156 -18.45 21.39 11.32
CA ALA A 156 -17.21 22.01 10.86
C ALA A 156 -17.41 22.90 9.62
N PHE A 157 -18.36 22.55 8.74
CA PHE A 157 -18.72 23.40 7.59
C PHE A 157 -19.57 24.62 8.00
N ALA A 158 -20.43 24.50 9.02
CA ALA A 158 -21.24 25.62 9.51
C ALA A 158 -20.44 26.65 10.34
N ALA A 159 -19.29 26.28 10.90
CA ALA A 159 -18.42 27.18 11.66
C ALA A 159 -17.55 28.10 10.78
N ARG A 160 -17.67 28.01 9.45
CA ARG A 160 -16.90 28.80 8.50
C ARG A 160 -17.81 29.78 7.75
N GLU A 161 -18.35 30.77 8.46
CA GLU A 161 -18.99 31.93 7.83
C GLU A 161 -17.94 32.95 7.33
N PRO A 162 -18.19 33.65 6.21
CA PRO A 162 -17.25 34.53 5.56
C PRO A 162 -17.20 35.90 6.26
N GLN A 163 -16.01 36.30 6.71
CA GLN A 163 -15.78 37.61 7.31
C GLN A 163 -15.84 38.70 6.23
N THR A 164 -17.03 39.31 6.09
CA THR A 164 -17.20 40.61 5.45
C THR A 164 -17.02 41.70 6.51
N ASP A 165 -15.95 42.49 6.40
CA ASP A 165 -16.00 43.88 6.84
C ASP A 165 -15.00 44.71 6.02
N LEU A 166 -15.53 45.65 5.23
CA LEU A 166 -14.78 46.71 4.55
C LEU A 166 -15.15 48.03 5.23
N PRO A 167 -14.24 49.02 5.25
CA PRO A 167 -14.48 50.10 4.31
C PRO A 167 -13.21 50.69 3.65
N ASN A 168 -13.32 50.94 2.35
CA ASN A 168 -12.57 51.95 1.58
C ASN A 168 -13.18 53.34 1.92
N PRO A 169 -12.50 54.52 1.83
CA PRO A 169 -12.17 55.07 0.51
C PRO A 169 -11.02 56.12 0.40
N ILE A 170 -10.51 56.28 -0.84
CA ILE A 170 -9.84 57.47 -1.45
C ILE A 170 -8.39 57.71 -1.00
N GLU A 171 -7.37 57.66 -1.88
CA GLU A 171 -7.00 58.83 -2.70
C GLU A 171 -6.28 58.48 -4.01
N LYS A 172 -6.71 59.17 -5.08
CA LYS A 172 -6.08 59.21 -6.39
C LYS A 172 -4.97 60.27 -6.43
N ALA A 173 -3.86 59.96 -7.10
CA ALA A 173 -3.09 60.88 -7.94
C ALA A 173 -2.14 60.00 -8.77
N ASP A 174 -2.38 59.75 -10.06
CA ASP A 174 -2.05 60.60 -11.22
C ASP A 174 -0.59 61.07 -11.30
N THR A 175 0.11 60.62 -12.37
CA THR A 175 1.30 61.20 -13.04
C THR A 175 2.62 61.20 -12.24
N VAL A 176 3.80 60.84 -12.79
CA VAL A 176 4.43 61.04 -14.11
C VAL A 176 5.30 59.84 -14.47
#